data_AF-A0A927SL83-F1
#
_entry.id   AF-A0A927SL83-F1
#
_cell.length_a   1.000
_cell.length_b   1.000
_cell.length_c   1.000
_cell.angle_alpha   90.00
_cell.angle_beta   90.00
_cell.angle_gamma   90.00
#
_symmetry.space_group_name_H-M   'P 1'
#
loop_
_entity.id
_entity.type
_entity.pdbx_description
1 polymer ?
#
loop_
_entity_poly.entity_id
_entity_poly.type
_entity_poly.pdbx_seq_one_letter_code
_entity_poly.pdbx_strand_id
1 'polypeptide(L)'
;MVIDRNETVAPLFWYLYRPQVASRRDDNHAAGGFNVALYPDHTLVFCKFDGLNRMTDRCTFQLPAEVTGRYMMILDSQSWWMGKLPREIRTDGRASSVSLFGFTRQHPLFSCEDINTLVLAPFNSQRGMYARRLRGMLECMTEMLYEYGIELGVDKFGWDWQYIRPLEEMQATPVQAAQASWDTQSAQYYSAQQFPQDGASYYEQQERIAQ
;
A
#
# COMPACT_ATOMS: atom_id res chain seq x y z
N MET A 1 -20.50 7.45 15.51
CA MET A 1 -20.51 7.53 14.04
C MET A 1 -19.62 8.70 13.64
N VAL A 2 -18.31 8.48 13.58
CA VAL A 2 -17.36 9.47 13.06
C VAL A 2 -17.20 9.10 11.61
N ILE A 3 -17.84 9.88 10.74
CA ILE A 3 -17.74 9.73 9.30
C ILE A 3 -16.34 10.23 8.94
N ASP A 4 -15.45 9.29 8.61
CA ASP A 4 -14.07 9.56 8.17
C ASP A 4 -14.14 10.38 6.88
N ARG A 5 -13.71 11.65 6.92
CA ARG A 5 -13.89 12.61 5.82
C ARG A 5 -13.14 12.24 4.54
N ASN A 6 -12.26 11.22 4.58
CA ASN A 6 -11.41 10.81 3.47
C ASN A 6 -11.82 9.51 2.75
N GLU A 7 -12.93 8.85 3.09
CA GLU A 7 -13.38 7.64 2.36
C GLU A 7 -13.85 7.92 0.91
N THR A 8 -14.05 9.18 0.54
CA THR A 8 -14.47 9.56 -0.82
C THR A 8 -13.30 9.84 -1.78
N VAL A 9 -12.07 9.94 -1.28
CA VAL A 9 -10.89 10.31 -2.06
C VAL A 9 -9.91 9.13 -2.12
N ALA A 10 -9.66 8.63 -3.33
CA ALA A 10 -8.72 7.53 -3.52
C ALA A 10 -7.28 7.96 -3.14
N PRO A 11 -6.52 7.11 -2.44
CA PRO A 11 -5.14 7.41 -2.10
C PRO A 11 -4.27 7.48 -3.37
N LEU A 12 -3.27 8.36 -3.33
CA LEU A 12 -2.23 8.47 -4.34
C LEU A 12 -1.27 7.29 -4.28
N PHE A 13 -0.91 6.88 -3.07
CA PHE A 13 -0.06 5.74 -2.79
C PHE A 13 -0.69 4.91 -1.68
N TRP A 14 -0.66 3.60 -1.84
CA TRP A 14 -1.11 2.64 -0.84
C TRP A 14 -0.10 1.52 -0.74
N TYR A 15 0.40 1.28 0.46
CA TYR A 15 1.26 0.15 0.76
C TYR A 15 0.70 -0.63 1.93
N LEU A 16 0.67 -1.96 1.81
CA LEU A 16 0.28 -2.83 2.89
C LEU A 16 1.24 -4.01 2.97
N TYR A 17 1.78 -4.23 4.16
CA TYR A 17 2.64 -5.36 4.47
C TYR A 17 1.90 -6.34 5.39
N ARG A 18 1.94 -7.61 5.03
CA ARG A 18 1.34 -8.71 5.80
C ARG A 18 2.31 -9.87 5.92
N PRO A 19 2.75 -10.23 7.12
CA PRO A 19 3.40 -11.52 7.32
C PRO A 19 2.37 -12.64 7.13
N GLN A 20 2.78 -13.74 6.50
CA GLN A 20 2.00 -14.96 6.34
C GLN A 20 2.40 -15.91 7.47
N VAL A 21 1.46 -16.20 8.37
CA VAL A 21 1.73 -17.08 9.50
C VAL A 21 1.91 -18.51 8.99
N ALA A 22 3.12 -19.05 9.16
CA ALA A 22 3.37 -20.46 8.92
C ALA A 22 2.75 -21.29 10.06
N SER A 23 1.58 -21.87 9.81
CA SER A 23 0.91 -22.89 10.64
C SER A 23 0.17 -22.41 11.92
N ARG A 24 -1.06 -22.93 12.01
CA ARG A 24 -2.14 -22.80 13.02
C ARG A 24 -1.79 -23.29 14.44
N ARG A 25 -0.50 -23.35 14.81
CA ARG A 25 -0.01 -23.89 16.10
C ARG A 25 0.75 -22.88 16.95
N ASP A 26 1.11 -21.72 16.40
CA ASP A 26 1.73 -20.63 17.16
C ASP A 26 0.67 -19.57 17.50
N ASP A 27 -0.31 -19.99 18.31
CA ASP A 27 -1.55 -19.26 18.63
C ASP A 27 -1.38 -18.00 19.51
N ASN A 28 -0.20 -17.37 19.55
CA ASN A 28 -0.01 -16.14 20.35
C ASN A 28 0.89 -15.05 19.73
N HIS A 29 1.48 -15.25 18.55
CA HIS A 29 2.41 -14.25 17.97
C HIS A 29 2.31 -14.13 16.44
N ALA A 30 1.10 -14.25 15.88
CA ALA A 30 0.90 -13.90 14.49
C ALA A 30 1.32 -12.44 14.29
N ALA A 31 2.46 -12.23 13.63
CA ALA A 31 3.05 -10.91 13.45
C ALA A 31 2.00 -10.00 12.79
N GLY A 32 1.79 -8.84 13.39
CA GLY A 32 0.89 -7.84 12.87
C GLY A 32 1.36 -7.32 11.52
N GLY A 33 0.42 -6.89 10.68
CA GLY A 33 0.75 -6.17 9.45
C GLY A 33 0.65 -4.66 9.64
N PHE A 34 0.94 -3.92 8.59
CA PHE A 34 0.63 -2.50 8.57
C PHE A 34 0.19 -2.02 7.19
N ASN A 35 -0.41 -0.85 7.17
CA ASN A 35 -0.80 -0.11 5.99
C ASN A 35 -0.27 1.32 6.08
N VAL A 36 0.12 1.87 4.94
CA VAL A 36 0.43 3.28 4.74
C VAL A 36 -0.33 3.79 3.52
N ALA A 37 -1.01 4.92 3.66
CA ALA A 37 -1.76 5.57 2.59
C ALA A 37 -1.40 7.06 2.50
N LEU A 38 -1.04 7.53 1.31
CA LEU A 38 -0.83 8.96 1.02
C LEU A 38 -2.02 9.49 0.22
N TYR A 39 -2.62 10.58 0.66
CA TYR A 39 -3.79 11.19 0.04
C TYR A 39 -3.45 12.49 -0.73
N PRO A 40 -4.33 12.95 -1.64
CA PRO A 40 -4.11 14.18 -2.41
C PRO A 40 -4.03 15.46 -1.58
N ASP A 41 -4.62 15.46 -0.38
CA ASP A 41 -4.57 16.55 0.61
C ASP A 41 -3.29 16.54 1.45
N HIS A 42 -2.28 15.76 1.03
CA HIS A 42 -0.99 15.58 1.68
C HIS A 42 -1.07 14.89 3.06
N THR A 43 -2.21 14.26 3.35
CA THR A 43 -2.37 13.42 4.53
C THR A 43 -1.68 12.08 4.31
N LEU A 44 -0.82 11.68 5.24
CA LEU A 44 -0.29 10.32 5.33
C LEU A 44 -0.95 9.60 6.50
N VAL A 45 -1.60 8.48 6.23
CA VAL A 45 -2.24 7.63 7.25
C VAL A 45 -1.43 6.35 7.38
N PHE A 46 -1.05 6.02 8.61
CA PHE A 46 -0.49 4.73 8.99
C PHE A 46 -1.49 3.97 9.84
N CYS A 47 -1.71 2.70 9.53
CA CYS A 47 -2.50 1.80 10.36
C CYS A 47 -1.70 0.53 10.66
N LYS A 48 -1.62 0.13 11.92
CA LYS A 48 -1.04 -1.15 12.35
C LYS A 48 -2.16 -2.13 12.69
N PHE A 49 -1.94 -3.40 12.37
CA PHE A 49 -2.89 -4.47 12.61
C PHE A 49 -2.26 -5.57 13.44
N ASP A 50 -3.05 -6.27 14.25
CA ASP A 50 -2.65 -7.53 14.85
C ASP A 50 -2.75 -8.70 13.85
N GLY A 51 -2.38 -9.90 14.31
CA GLY A 51 -2.49 -11.14 13.53
C GLY A 51 -3.91 -11.63 13.26
N LEU A 52 -4.92 -11.02 13.88
CA LEU A 52 -6.35 -11.24 13.60
C LEU A 52 -6.93 -10.16 12.67
N ASN A 53 -6.06 -9.34 12.07
CA ASN A 53 -6.42 -8.22 11.19
C ASN A 53 -7.22 -7.11 11.88
N ARG A 54 -7.13 -6.99 13.20
CA ARG A 54 -7.72 -5.88 13.96
C ARG A 54 -6.75 -4.72 14.00
N MET A 55 -7.23 -3.52 13.70
CA MET A 55 -6.40 -2.32 13.80
C MET A 55 -6.03 -2.08 15.27
N THR A 56 -4.74 -1.94 15.56
CA THR A 56 -4.19 -1.66 16.90
C THR A 56 -3.81 -0.20 17.04
N ASP A 57 -3.28 0.40 15.98
CA ASP A 57 -2.79 1.78 15.99
C ASP A 57 -3.17 2.46 14.68
N ARG A 58 -3.52 3.74 14.77
CA ARG A 58 -3.67 4.64 13.62
C ARG A 58 -2.96 5.96 13.91
N CYS A 59 -2.09 6.38 13.00
CA CYS A 59 -1.42 7.67 13.05
C CYS A 59 -1.71 8.44 11.77
N THR A 60 -2.07 9.72 11.90
CA THR A 60 -2.29 10.63 10.77
C THR A 60 -1.23 11.71 10.79
N PHE A 61 -0.54 11.93 9.69
CA PHE A 61 0.50 12.95 9.54
C PHE A 61 0.10 13.93 8.44
N GLN A 62 0.44 15.21 8.62
CA GLN A 62 0.38 16.19 7.54
C GLN A 62 1.76 16.34 6.94
N LEU A 63 1.88 16.05 5.64
CA LEU A 63 3.12 16.24 4.91
C LEU A 63 3.10 17.58 4.14
N PRO A 64 4.28 18.15 3.83
CA PRO A 64 4.37 19.29 2.92
C PRO A 64 3.86 18.95 1.53
N ALA A 65 3.30 19.95 0.83
CA ALA A 65 2.70 19.75 -0.49
C ALA A 65 3.70 19.26 -1.55
N GLU A 66 5.00 19.56 -1.38
CA GLU A 66 6.05 19.09 -2.28
C GLU A 66 6.15 17.56 -2.30
N VAL A 67 5.78 16.86 -1.22
CA VAL A 67 5.84 15.39 -1.14
C VAL A 67 4.93 14.77 -2.19
N THR A 68 3.66 15.18 -2.24
CA THR A 68 2.72 14.64 -3.25
C THR A 68 3.12 15.02 -4.67
N GLY A 69 3.70 16.22 -4.86
CA GLY A 69 4.21 16.65 -6.16
C GLY A 69 5.36 15.77 -6.65
N ARG A 70 6.36 15.52 -5.79
CA ARG A 70 7.48 14.61 -6.07
C ARG A 70 7.00 13.18 -6.33
N TYR A 71 6.04 12.69 -5.54
CA TYR A 71 5.44 11.37 -5.76
C TYR A 71 4.83 11.24 -7.15
N MET A 72 4.07 12.24 -7.59
CA MET A 72 3.47 12.23 -8.93
C MET A 72 4.54 12.20 -10.03
N MET A 73 5.61 12.97 -9.89
CA MET A 73 6.73 12.94 -10.84
C MET A 73 7.41 11.55 -10.90
N ILE A 74 7.60 10.90 -9.74
CA ILE A 74 8.12 9.52 -9.68
C ILE A 74 7.15 8.58 -10.39
N LEU A 75 5.86 8.66 -10.08
CA LEU A 75 4.84 7.81 -10.68
C LEU A 75 4.81 7.94 -12.21
N ASP A 76 4.81 9.17 -12.73
CA ASP A 76 4.83 9.45 -14.17
C ASP A 76 6.06 8.83 -14.85
N SER A 77 7.23 8.94 -14.21
CA SER A 77 8.48 8.34 -14.72
C SER A 77 8.45 6.80 -14.79
N GLN A 78 7.58 6.16 -14.00
CA GLN A 78 7.46 4.70 -13.90
C GLN A 78 6.23 4.14 -14.63
N SER A 79 5.36 5.00 -15.17
CA SER A 79 4.11 4.64 -15.84
C SER A 79 4.28 3.62 -16.98
N TRP A 80 5.40 3.66 -17.70
CA TRP A 80 5.68 2.83 -18.88
C TRP A 80 5.67 1.31 -18.62
N TRP A 81 5.89 0.88 -17.37
CA TRP A 81 5.84 -0.54 -17.00
C TRP A 81 4.62 -0.92 -16.15
N MET A 82 3.95 0.05 -15.51
CA MET A 82 2.85 -0.22 -14.59
C MET A 82 1.65 -0.87 -15.29
N GLY A 83 1.34 -0.47 -16.53
CA GLY A 83 0.28 -1.12 -17.32
C GLY A 83 0.54 -2.58 -17.69
N LYS A 84 1.79 -3.04 -17.51
CA LYS A 84 2.21 -4.43 -17.81
C LYS A 84 2.37 -5.27 -16.53
N LEU A 85 2.16 -4.69 -15.36
CA LEU A 85 2.37 -5.37 -14.09
C LEU A 85 1.24 -6.39 -13.88
N PRO A 86 1.55 -7.69 -13.64
CA PRO A 86 0.53 -8.65 -13.25
C PRO A 86 -0.05 -8.25 -11.89
N ARG A 87 -1.34 -8.50 -11.69
CA ARG A 87 -2.03 -8.21 -10.42
C ARG A 87 -1.41 -8.95 -9.23
N GLU A 88 -0.77 -10.08 -9.48
CA GLU A 88 -0.20 -10.92 -8.45
C GLU A 88 1.14 -11.48 -8.92
N ILE A 89 2.16 -11.36 -8.07
CA ILE A 89 3.49 -11.92 -8.27
C ILE A 89 3.75 -12.88 -7.11
N ARG A 90 3.82 -14.18 -7.44
CA ARG A 90 3.97 -15.25 -6.46
C ARG A 90 5.39 -15.80 -6.42
N THR A 91 5.77 -16.35 -5.27
CA THR A 91 6.94 -17.20 -5.13
C THR A 91 6.62 -18.63 -5.59
N ASP A 92 7.64 -19.45 -5.83
CA ASP A 92 7.44 -20.89 -6.09
C ASP A 92 7.13 -21.68 -4.80
N GLY A 93 7.35 -21.05 -3.63
CA GLY A 93 7.27 -21.69 -2.33
C GLY A 93 6.12 -21.16 -1.48
N ARG A 94 6.17 -21.49 -0.18
CA ARG A 94 5.29 -20.84 0.80
C ARG A 94 5.83 -19.44 1.08
N ALA A 95 5.04 -18.43 0.74
CA ALA A 95 5.36 -17.05 1.06
C ALA A 95 5.36 -16.84 2.59
N SER A 96 6.39 -16.16 3.10
CA SER A 96 6.47 -15.71 4.49
C SER A 96 5.76 -14.37 4.72
N SER A 97 5.47 -13.64 3.64
CA SER A 97 4.87 -12.32 3.66
C SER A 97 4.25 -11.96 2.31
N VAL A 98 3.35 -10.99 2.31
CA VAL A 98 2.73 -10.40 1.13
C VAL A 98 2.77 -8.88 1.27
N SER A 99 3.23 -8.22 0.22
CA SER A 99 3.14 -6.77 0.04
C SER A 99 2.02 -6.46 -0.96
N LEU A 100 1.17 -5.48 -0.66
CA LEU A 100 0.19 -4.93 -1.58
C LEU A 100 0.55 -3.49 -1.91
N PHE A 101 0.53 -3.16 -3.19
CA PHE A 101 0.85 -1.84 -3.72
C PHE A 101 -0.34 -1.28 -4.48
N GLY A 102 -0.76 -0.06 -4.17
CA GLY A 102 -1.72 0.70 -4.96
C GLY A 102 -1.10 2.02 -5.40
N PHE A 103 -1.29 2.38 -6.66
CA PHE A 103 -0.77 3.63 -7.23
C PHE A 103 -1.91 4.38 -7.92
N THR A 104 -2.45 5.40 -7.26
CA THR A 104 -3.60 6.21 -7.71
C THR A 104 -4.84 5.38 -8.05
N ARG A 105 -5.90 6.04 -8.50
CA ARG A 105 -7.14 5.37 -8.95
C ARG A 105 -6.95 4.58 -10.25
N GLN A 106 -5.92 4.89 -11.04
CA GLN A 106 -5.73 4.34 -12.38
C GLN A 106 -4.86 3.07 -12.40
N HIS A 107 -4.11 2.77 -11.34
CA HIS A 107 -3.37 1.52 -11.22
C HIS A 107 -3.90 0.69 -10.04
N PRO A 108 -4.54 -0.46 -10.32
CA PRO A 108 -5.18 -1.28 -9.30
C PRO A 108 -4.17 -1.86 -8.30
N LEU A 109 -4.66 -2.41 -7.19
CA LEU A 109 -3.82 -3.06 -6.20
C LEU A 109 -3.05 -4.25 -6.80
N PHE A 110 -1.74 -4.26 -6.60
CA PHE A 110 -0.82 -5.32 -7.00
C PHE A 110 -0.28 -6.06 -5.77
N SER A 111 -0.37 -7.37 -5.77
CA SER A 111 0.15 -8.23 -4.71
C SER A 111 1.50 -8.82 -5.10
N CYS A 112 2.45 -8.82 -4.16
CA CYS A 112 3.78 -9.36 -4.32
C CYS A 112 4.15 -10.19 -3.08
N GLU A 113 4.25 -11.50 -3.25
CA GLU A 113 4.69 -12.43 -2.21
C GLU A 113 6.21 -12.33 -2.00
N ASP A 114 6.65 -12.22 -0.74
CA ASP A 114 8.07 -12.15 -0.35
C ASP A 114 8.93 -11.31 -1.30
N ILE A 115 8.63 -10.01 -1.38
CA ILE A 115 9.34 -9.10 -2.28
C ILE A 115 10.87 -9.18 -2.11
N ASN A 116 11.36 -9.34 -0.87
CA ASN A 116 12.79 -9.54 -0.56
C ASN A 116 13.39 -10.79 -1.22
N THR A 117 12.61 -11.86 -1.38
CA THR A 117 13.02 -13.09 -2.07
C THR A 117 12.94 -12.91 -3.58
N LEU A 118 11.84 -12.34 -4.08
CA LEU A 118 11.62 -12.20 -5.52
C LEU A 118 12.60 -11.24 -6.20
N VAL A 119 13.08 -10.19 -5.51
CA VAL A 119 14.10 -9.30 -6.08
C VAL A 119 15.44 -10.01 -6.37
N LEU A 120 15.71 -11.12 -5.69
CA LEU A 120 16.89 -11.96 -5.87
C LEU A 120 16.71 -13.01 -6.97
N ALA A 121 15.52 -13.14 -7.55
CA ALA A 121 15.27 -14.07 -8.65
C ALA A 121 16.18 -13.75 -9.86
N PRO A 122 16.49 -14.76 -10.70
CA PRO A 122 17.35 -14.59 -11.87
C PRO A 122 16.98 -13.36 -12.71
N PHE A 123 17.97 -12.71 -13.32
CA PHE A 123 17.76 -11.43 -14.01
C PHE A 123 16.71 -11.51 -15.13
N ASN A 124 16.70 -12.63 -15.87
CA ASN A 124 15.74 -12.93 -16.93
C ASN A 124 14.35 -13.39 -16.42
N SER A 125 14.14 -13.46 -15.11
CA SER A 125 12.86 -13.83 -14.52
C SER A 125 11.88 -12.66 -14.54
N GLN A 126 10.73 -12.86 -15.19
CA GLN A 126 9.70 -11.82 -15.29
C GLN A 126 9.17 -11.39 -13.91
N ARG A 127 8.95 -12.34 -12.99
CA ARG A 127 8.57 -12.05 -11.59
C ARG A 127 9.63 -11.23 -10.85
N GLY A 128 10.91 -11.56 -11.04
CA GLY A 128 12.02 -10.83 -10.41
C GLY A 128 12.14 -9.41 -10.94
N MET A 129 11.97 -9.23 -12.26
CA MET A 129 11.92 -7.92 -12.88
C MET A 129 10.82 -7.03 -12.27
N TYR A 130 9.59 -7.55 -12.14
CA TYR A 130 8.49 -6.78 -11.55
C TYR A 130 8.66 -6.52 -10.06
N ALA A 131 9.13 -7.51 -9.29
CA ALA A 131 9.42 -7.33 -7.87
C ALA A 131 10.47 -6.24 -7.63
N ARG A 132 11.54 -6.19 -8.45
CA ARG A 132 12.55 -5.11 -8.41
C ARG A 132 11.95 -3.74 -8.71
N ARG A 133 11.01 -3.64 -9.64
CA ARG A 133 10.32 -2.37 -9.95
C ARG A 133 9.41 -1.91 -8.81
N LEU A 134 8.63 -2.82 -8.23
CA LEU A 134 7.81 -2.51 -7.04
C LEU A 134 8.68 -2.12 -5.85
N ARG A 135 9.81 -2.82 -5.65
CA ARG A 135 10.77 -2.48 -4.60
C ARG A 135 11.40 -1.10 -4.83
N GLY A 136 11.79 -0.80 -6.07
CA GLY A 136 12.30 0.53 -6.43
C GLY A 136 11.29 1.65 -6.17
N MET A 137 10.00 1.43 -6.48
CA MET A 137 8.93 2.37 -6.11
C MET A 137 8.84 2.59 -4.60
N LEU A 138 8.93 1.53 -3.80
CA LEU A 138 8.93 1.62 -2.35
C LEU A 138 10.17 2.36 -1.82
N GLU A 139 11.33 2.15 -2.44
CA GLU A 139 12.59 2.82 -2.10
C GLU A 139 12.50 4.33 -2.40
N CYS A 140 11.97 4.73 -3.55
CA CYS A 140 11.72 6.15 -3.85
C CYS A 140 10.76 6.79 -2.83
N MET A 141 9.71 6.07 -2.43
CA MET A 141 8.81 6.52 -1.37
C MET A 141 9.52 6.63 -0.01
N THR A 142 10.36 5.66 0.31
CA THR A 142 11.14 5.63 1.55
C THR A 142 12.07 6.81 1.66
N GLU A 143 12.87 7.07 0.62
CA GLU A 143 13.82 8.19 0.58
C GLU A 143 13.08 9.53 0.71
N MET A 144 11.98 9.70 -0.02
CA MET A 144 11.18 10.91 0.02
C MET A 144 10.58 11.16 1.41
N LEU A 145 10.07 10.12 2.08
CA LEU A 145 9.47 10.23 3.42
C LEU A 145 10.53 10.42 4.52
N TYR A 146 11.74 9.87 4.33
CA TYR A 146 12.84 9.97 5.28
C TYR A 146 13.31 11.41 5.47
N GLU A 147 13.28 12.24 4.41
CA GLU A 147 13.56 13.70 4.52
C GLU A 147 12.63 14.43 5.51
N TYR A 148 11.46 13.87 5.79
CA TYR A 148 10.46 14.43 6.72
C TYR A 148 10.37 13.64 8.03
N GLY A 149 11.38 12.82 8.32
CA GLY A 149 11.46 12.05 9.55
C GLY A 149 10.53 10.84 9.59
N ILE A 150 10.04 10.34 8.46
CA ILE A 150 9.25 9.10 8.38
C ILE A 150 10.13 7.99 7.80
N GLU A 151 10.26 6.89 8.53
CA GLU A 151 10.92 5.68 8.07
C GLU A 151 9.89 4.71 7.51
N LEU A 152 9.98 4.41 6.22
CA LEU A 152 9.22 3.35 5.56
C LEU A 152 10.19 2.25 5.09
N GLY A 153 9.81 0.99 5.27
CA GLY A 153 10.51 -0.15 4.71
C GLY A 153 9.50 -1.20 4.25
N VAL A 154 9.98 -2.37 3.84
CA VAL A 154 9.08 -3.48 3.47
C VAL A 154 8.25 -3.92 4.67
N ASP A 155 8.90 -4.19 5.79
CA ASP A 155 8.31 -4.72 7.02
C ASP A 155 8.39 -3.74 8.18
N LYS A 156 8.75 -2.48 7.89
CA LYS A 156 9.01 -1.44 8.89
C LYS A 156 8.24 -0.17 8.57
N PHE A 157 7.68 0.44 9.61
CA PHE A 157 7.23 1.82 9.60
C PHE A 157 7.60 2.48 10.93
N GLY A 158 8.07 3.72 10.90
CA GLY A 158 8.41 4.50 12.07
C GLY A 158 8.54 5.98 11.74
N TRP A 159 8.75 6.81 12.75
CA TRP A 159 9.03 8.23 12.57
C TRP A 159 9.88 8.76 13.71
N ASP A 160 10.59 9.85 13.45
CA ASP A 160 11.34 10.59 14.44
C ASP A 160 10.50 11.74 15.01
N TRP A 161 10.21 11.64 16.31
CA TRP A 161 9.47 12.61 17.11
C TRP A 161 10.09 14.02 17.16
N GLN A 162 11.36 14.16 16.79
CA GLN A 162 12.02 15.46 16.67
C GLN A 162 11.64 16.19 15.38
N TYR A 163 11.35 15.46 14.31
CA TYR A 163 11.08 16.01 12.98
C TYR A 163 9.60 16.07 12.65
N ILE A 164 8.82 15.07 13.08
CA ILE A 164 7.39 15.01 12.78
C ILE A 164 6.59 14.41 13.94
N ARG A 165 5.37 14.92 14.13
CA ARG A 165 4.40 14.37 15.08
C ARG A 165 3.09 14.04 14.36
N PRO A 166 2.40 12.95 14.73
CA PRO A 166 1.05 12.72 14.25
C PRO A 166 0.15 13.90 14.63
N LEU A 167 -0.68 14.34 13.69
CA LEU A 167 -1.82 15.21 13.96
C LEU A 167 -2.84 14.50 14.86
N GLU A 168 -3.06 13.22 14.57
CA GLU A 168 -3.96 12.35 15.30
C GLU A 168 -3.27 11.02 15.55
N GLU A 169 -3.32 10.55 16.79
CA GLU A 169 -2.87 9.23 17.19
C GLU A 169 -4.01 8.53 17.91
N MET A 170 -4.40 7.37 17.39
CA MET A 170 -5.43 6.53 17.97
C MET A 170 -4.84 5.16 18.26
N GLN A 171 -4.79 4.81 19.54
CA GLN A 171 -4.59 3.43 19.98
C GLN A 171 -5.95 2.78 20.14
N ALA A 172 -6.19 1.69 19.41
CA ALA A 172 -7.45 0.98 19.48
C ALA A 172 -7.57 0.28 20.84
N THR A 173 -8.62 0.61 21.59
CA THR A 173 -8.98 -0.19 22.76
C THR A 173 -9.43 -1.60 22.32
N PRO A 174 -9.33 -2.64 23.16
CA PRO A 174 -9.67 -4.01 22.78
C PRO A 174 -11.08 -4.18 22.17
N VAL A 175 -12.03 -3.33 22.60
CA VAL A 175 -13.41 -3.30 22.07
C VAL A 175 -13.45 -2.69 20.66
N GLN A 176 -12.74 -1.59 20.43
CA GLN A 176 -12.63 -0.95 19.11
C GLN A 176 -11.87 -1.82 18.11
N ALA A 177 -10.85 -2.54 18.54
CA ALA A 177 -10.13 -3.51 17.72
C ALA A 177 -11.05 -4.65 17.25
N ALA A 178 -11.91 -5.15 18.15
CA ALA A 178 -12.91 -6.15 17.80
C ALA A 178 -13.95 -5.58 16.81
N GLN A 179 -14.45 -4.36 17.00
CA GLN A 179 -15.41 -3.72 16.09
C GLN A 179 -14.82 -3.37 14.72
N ALA A 180 -13.57 -2.90 14.69
CA ALA A 180 -12.83 -2.68 13.46
C ALA A 180 -12.67 -3.98 12.65
N SER A 181 -12.58 -5.17 13.27
CA SER A 181 -12.60 -6.43 12.48
C SER A 181 -13.93 -6.73 11.78
N TRP A 182 -15.04 -6.13 12.21
CA TRP A 182 -16.33 -6.20 11.51
C TRP A 182 -16.45 -5.10 10.44
N ASP A 183 -15.98 -3.88 10.72
CA ASP A 183 -16.02 -2.76 9.76
C ASP A 183 -14.92 -2.86 8.67
N THR A 184 -13.87 -3.66 8.91
CA THR A 184 -12.92 -4.11 7.87
C THR A 184 -13.54 -5.21 6.97
N GLN A 185 -14.88 -5.27 6.88
CA GLN A 185 -15.57 -5.82 5.70
C GLN A 185 -15.36 -4.95 4.45
N SER A 186 -14.57 -3.88 4.50
CA SER A 186 -13.89 -3.34 3.30
C SER A 186 -12.88 -4.33 2.68
N ALA A 187 -12.51 -5.41 3.38
CA ALA A 187 -11.87 -6.59 2.79
C ALA A 187 -12.86 -7.49 1.99
N GLN A 188 -14.18 -7.25 2.05
CA GLN A 188 -15.17 -7.90 1.17
C GLN A 188 -15.25 -7.29 -0.24
N TYR A 189 -14.41 -6.30 -0.57
CA TYR A 189 -14.11 -6.02 -1.99
C TYR A 189 -13.41 -7.20 -2.70
N TYR A 190 -13.00 -8.24 -1.96
CA TYR A 190 -12.43 -9.47 -2.50
C TYR A 190 -13.43 -10.61 -2.78
N SER A 191 -14.76 -10.38 -2.70
CA SER A 191 -15.73 -11.39 -3.13
C SER A 191 -17.01 -10.82 -3.77
N ALA A 192 -16.87 -10.10 -4.88
CA ALA A 192 -17.89 -9.93 -5.93
C ALA A 192 -17.20 -9.27 -7.15
N GLN A 193 -16.74 -10.03 -8.13
CA GLN A 193 -17.44 -10.17 -9.42
C GLN A 193 -18.29 -8.96 -9.84
N GLN A 194 -17.97 -8.44 -11.03
CA GLN A 194 -18.63 -7.38 -11.82
C GLN A 194 -18.08 -5.96 -11.63
N PHE A 195 -16.94 -5.69 -12.29
CA PHE A 195 -16.72 -4.36 -12.88
C PHE A 195 -16.86 -4.48 -14.41
N PRO A 196 -17.47 -3.49 -15.09
CA PRO A 196 -17.88 -3.61 -16.48
C PRO A 196 -16.67 -3.89 -17.38
N GLN A 197 -16.86 -4.81 -18.33
CA GLN A 197 -16.03 -4.86 -19.52
C GLN A 197 -16.31 -3.61 -20.35
N ASP A 198 -15.66 -2.49 -20.05
CA ASP A 198 -15.55 -1.40 -21.01
C ASP A 198 -14.16 -0.78 -20.84
N GLY A 199 -13.21 -1.43 -21.51
CA GLY A 199 -11.92 -0.85 -21.82
C GLY A 199 -12.11 0.21 -22.88
N ALA A 200 -12.37 1.45 -22.46
CA ALA A 200 -12.09 2.62 -23.26
C ALA A 200 -10.83 3.27 -22.69
N SER A 201 -9.72 2.99 -23.38
CA SER A 201 -8.39 3.52 -23.11
C SER A 201 -8.42 5.05 -23.20
N TYR A 202 -7.86 5.73 -22.20
CA TYR A 202 -7.67 7.18 -22.18
C TYR A 202 -6.89 7.70 -23.41
N TYR A 203 -6.16 6.81 -24.12
CA TYR A 203 -5.49 7.14 -25.38
C TYR A 203 -6.46 7.36 -26.56
N GLU A 204 -7.65 6.77 -26.57
CA GLU A 204 -8.65 6.99 -27.65
C GLU A 204 -9.36 8.35 -27.52
N GLN A 205 -9.35 8.97 -26.34
CA GLN A 205 -9.92 10.31 -26.14
C GLN A 205 -8.97 11.43 -26.57
N GLN A 206 -7.65 11.20 -26.57
CA GLN A 206 -6.69 12.20 -27.04
C GLN A 206 -6.65 12.29 -28.58
N GLU A 207 -6.90 11.19 -29.30
CA GLU A 207 -6.94 11.22 -30.77
C GLU A 207 -8.19 11.92 -31.33
N ARG A 208 -9.29 12.00 -30.57
CA ARG A 208 -10.50 12.75 -31.00
C ARG A 208 -10.43 14.25 -30.79
N ILE A 209 -9.47 14.74 -30.01
CA ILE A 209 -9.28 16.18 -29.77
C ILE A 209 -8.27 16.76 -30.79
N ALA A 210 -7.63 15.90 -31.59
CA ALA A 210 -6.63 16.26 -32.58
C ALA A 210 -7.10 16.08 -34.05
N GLN A 211 -8.39 15.84 -34.29
CA GLN A 211 -9.03 15.86 -35.62
C GLN A 211 -10.02 17.02 -35.71
#